data_AF-A0A099KYF1-F1
#
_entry.id   AF-A0A099KYF1-F1
#
_cell.length_a   1.000
_cell.length_b   1.000
_cell.length_c   1.000
_cell.angle_alpha   90.00
_cell.angle_beta   90.00
_cell.angle_gamma   90.00
#
_symmetry.space_group_name_H-M   'P 1'
#
loop_
_entity.id
_entity.type
_entity.pdbx_description
1 polymer ?
#
loop_
_entity_poly.entity_id
_entity_poly.type
_entity_poly.pdbx_seq_one_letter_code
_entity_poly.pdbx_strand_id
1 'polypeptide(L)'
;MVKLTRKYKLSGSFNDDDAMHSPSLHANQAIDNDTDRVVAPTYIQVPVGDPVPQYSATVVGESTEYNPSGNCNGNFMSYKFQVNNNCYNYSTNVATNSFAQPGRMTGKPLQKGWTGQDVVDGAVSDGLIYLGNSDFTQEDIQKQVAEMDGHIVALMISTPDAAVDWPGDYHWARMDDIDTLQWSQKDGGDQVTNFDFAGHSIVGPIFTGTKTPPIGGPRVANWTVNQGPMIKGSEDDVVVSYEFFAYMFVPASGIKII
;
A
#
# COMPACT_ATOMS: atom_id res chain seq x y z
N MET A 1 -46.05 2.72 -22.95
CA MET A 1 -45.18 2.30 -21.83
C MET A 1 -44.78 0.85 -22.06
N VAL A 2 -43.48 0.59 -22.25
CA VAL A 2 -42.96 -0.78 -22.34
C VAL A 2 -42.90 -1.36 -20.92
N LYS A 3 -43.57 -2.49 -20.69
CA LYS A 3 -43.63 -3.14 -19.38
C LYS A 3 -42.38 -4.00 -19.21
N LEU A 4 -41.40 -3.52 -18.46
CA LEU A 4 -40.19 -4.28 -18.13
C LEU A 4 -40.56 -5.44 -17.19
N THR A 5 -40.22 -6.66 -17.57
CA THR A 5 -40.57 -7.88 -16.82
C THR A 5 -39.32 -8.37 -16.09
N ARG A 6 -39.36 -8.43 -14.74
CA ARG A 6 -38.26 -9.00 -13.94
C ARG A 6 -38.17 -10.51 -14.15
N LYS A 7 -37.00 -11.01 -14.54
CA LYS A 7 -36.67 -12.45 -14.46
C LYS A 7 -36.02 -12.75 -13.10
N TYR A 8 -36.29 -13.94 -12.55
CA TYR A 8 -35.73 -14.36 -11.27
C TYR A 8 -34.22 -14.60 -11.37
N LYS A 9 -33.50 -14.22 -10.30
CA LYS A 9 -32.04 -14.31 -10.19
C LYS A 9 -31.63 -15.70 -9.70
N LEU A 10 -30.75 -16.36 -10.43
CA LEU A 10 -29.93 -17.45 -9.89
C LEU A 10 -28.48 -17.19 -10.33
N SER A 11 -27.53 -17.28 -9.38
CA SER A 11 -26.07 -17.32 -9.59
C SER A 11 -25.25 -16.04 -9.88
N GLY A 12 -25.72 -14.84 -9.50
CA GLY A 12 -24.83 -13.65 -9.51
C GLY A 12 -24.39 -13.16 -10.91
N SER A 13 -24.88 -13.78 -11.98
CA SER A 13 -24.76 -13.31 -13.35
C SER A 13 -26.04 -12.58 -13.79
N PHE A 14 -25.88 -11.49 -14.54
CA PHE A 14 -26.97 -10.80 -15.23
C PHE A 14 -27.06 -11.34 -16.66
N ASN A 15 -28.28 -11.51 -17.20
CA ASN A 15 -28.43 -11.84 -18.61
C ASN A 15 -28.08 -10.63 -19.47
N ASP A 16 -27.49 -10.86 -20.64
CA ASP A 16 -27.11 -9.83 -21.61
C ASP A 16 -28.31 -8.97 -22.07
N ASP A 17 -29.54 -9.50 -21.97
CA ASP A 17 -30.80 -8.83 -22.32
C ASP A 17 -31.49 -8.10 -21.14
N ASP A 18 -30.92 -8.11 -19.92
CA ASP A 18 -31.45 -7.37 -18.77
C ASP A 18 -31.09 -5.88 -18.88
N ALA A 19 -31.96 -5.14 -19.57
CA ALA A 19 -31.81 -3.70 -19.82
C ALA A 19 -31.75 -2.82 -18.55
N MET A 20 -32.08 -3.35 -17.36
CA MET A 20 -31.94 -2.62 -16.09
C MET A 20 -30.57 -2.80 -15.43
N HIS A 21 -29.80 -3.81 -15.83
CA HIS A 21 -28.54 -4.17 -15.17
C HIS A 21 -27.39 -4.38 -16.15
N SER A 22 -27.62 -4.32 -17.46
CA SER A 22 -26.55 -4.34 -18.45
C SER A 22 -25.66 -3.11 -18.25
N PRO A 23 -24.44 -3.28 -17.72
CA PRO A 23 -23.53 -2.16 -17.50
C PRO A 23 -23.18 -1.51 -18.82
N SER A 24 -23.14 -2.29 -19.91
CA SER A 24 -22.88 -1.81 -21.27
C SER A 24 -23.99 -0.92 -21.84
N LEU A 25 -25.26 -1.23 -21.56
CA LEU A 25 -26.39 -0.45 -22.10
C LEU A 25 -26.55 0.87 -21.35
N HIS A 26 -26.35 0.86 -20.03
CA HIS A 26 -26.32 2.08 -19.21
C HIS A 26 -25.03 2.90 -19.42
N ALA A 27 -23.87 2.26 -19.62
CA ALA A 27 -22.64 2.97 -19.93
C ALA A 27 -22.74 3.66 -21.30
N ASN A 28 -23.20 2.97 -22.34
CA ASN A 28 -23.33 3.57 -23.67
C ASN A 28 -24.36 4.72 -23.68
N GLN A 29 -25.46 4.61 -22.94
CA GLN A 29 -26.45 5.68 -22.83
C GLN A 29 -26.01 6.85 -21.92
N ALA A 30 -25.15 6.59 -20.93
CA ALA A 30 -24.58 7.62 -20.05
C ALA A 30 -23.42 8.37 -20.72
N ILE A 31 -22.62 7.69 -21.55
CA ILE A 31 -21.50 8.28 -22.30
C ILE A 31 -22.00 9.28 -23.36
N ASP A 32 -23.16 9.02 -23.98
CA ASP A 32 -23.71 9.90 -25.03
C ASP A 32 -24.35 11.20 -24.50
N ASN A 33 -24.65 11.33 -23.19
CA ASN A 33 -25.43 12.45 -22.65
C ASN A 33 -24.79 13.17 -21.46
N ASP A 34 -23.65 12.73 -20.94
CA ASP A 34 -23.03 13.31 -19.75
C ASP A 34 -21.49 13.29 -19.86
N THR A 35 -20.93 14.27 -20.57
CA THR A 35 -19.48 14.48 -20.69
C THR A 35 -18.82 14.88 -19.36
N ASP A 36 -19.61 15.17 -18.33
CA ASP A 36 -19.13 15.56 -17.00
C ASP A 36 -19.01 14.34 -16.06
N ARG A 37 -19.49 13.15 -16.46
CA ARG A 37 -19.26 11.89 -15.73
C ARG A 37 -17.98 11.23 -16.20
N VAL A 38 -16.89 11.62 -15.57
CA VAL A 38 -15.63 10.89 -15.65
C VAL A 38 -15.82 9.48 -15.06
N VAL A 39 -15.96 8.48 -15.93
CA VAL A 39 -15.98 7.07 -15.52
C VAL A 39 -14.55 6.64 -15.23
N ALA A 40 -14.29 6.20 -14.00
CA ALA A 40 -12.99 5.68 -13.61
C ALA A 40 -12.59 4.45 -14.46
N PRO A 41 -11.29 4.23 -14.71
CA PRO A 41 -10.18 5.05 -14.23
C PRO A 41 -9.97 6.33 -15.06
N THR A 42 -9.51 7.39 -14.38
CA THR A 42 -8.79 8.48 -15.04
C THR A 42 -7.34 8.07 -15.27
N TYR A 43 -6.67 8.63 -16.27
CA TYR A 43 -5.26 8.35 -16.53
C TYR A 43 -4.40 9.56 -16.20
N ILE A 44 -3.53 9.42 -15.21
CA ILE A 44 -2.65 10.48 -14.77
C ILE A 44 -1.31 10.36 -15.50
N GLN A 45 -0.90 11.47 -16.12
CA GLN A 45 0.39 11.54 -16.81
C GLN A 45 1.51 11.59 -15.77
N VAL A 46 2.49 10.70 -15.93
CA VAL A 46 3.71 10.67 -15.13
C VAL A 46 4.91 11.11 -16.00
N PRO A 47 6.01 11.61 -15.40
CA PRO A 47 7.13 12.12 -16.19
C PRO A 47 7.81 11.07 -17.07
N VAL A 48 7.77 9.80 -16.67
CA VAL A 48 8.39 8.67 -17.37
C VAL A 48 7.46 7.46 -17.34
N GLY A 49 7.24 6.83 -18.50
CA GLY A 49 6.42 5.63 -18.64
C GLY A 49 4.99 5.92 -19.12
N ASP A 50 4.15 4.90 -19.04
CA ASP A 50 2.75 4.99 -19.46
C ASP A 50 1.89 5.72 -18.42
N PRO A 51 0.77 6.35 -18.85
CA PRO A 51 -0.17 6.98 -17.92
C PRO A 51 -0.72 5.99 -16.90
N VAL A 52 -0.85 6.43 -15.65
CA VAL A 52 -1.26 5.58 -14.52
C VAL A 52 -2.77 5.64 -14.33
N PRO A 53 -3.48 4.50 -14.26
CA PRO A 53 -4.91 4.50 -13.93
C PRO A 53 -5.12 4.92 -12.47
N GLN A 54 -5.96 5.93 -12.27
CA GLN A 54 -6.42 6.41 -10.97
C GLN A 54 -7.95 6.24 -10.87
N TYR A 55 -8.38 5.45 -9.89
CA TYR A 55 -9.77 5.01 -9.73
C TYR A 55 -10.65 5.94 -8.88
N SER A 56 -10.02 6.90 -8.18
CA SER A 56 -10.65 7.99 -7.44
C SER A 56 -9.60 9.06 -7.11
N ALA A 57 -10.03 10.28 -6.81
CA ALA A 57 -9.14 11.35 -6.35
C ALA A 57 -8.29 10.90 -5.14
N THR A 58 -7.05 11.37 -5.10
CA THR A 58 -6.13 11.13 -3.98
C THR A 58 -6.73 11.67 -2.68
N VAL A 59 -6.66 10.87 -1.61
CA VAL A 59 -7.02 11.28 -0.25
C VAL A 59 -5.79 11.19 0.63
N VAL A 60 -5.38 12.32 1.20
CA VAL A 60 -4.30 12.40 2.19
C VAL A 60 -4.91 12.22 3.58
N GLY A 61 -4.32 11.36 4.40
CA GLY A 61 -4.79 11.11 5.75
C GLY A 61 -4.38 12.22 6.73
N GLU A 62 -5.25 12.49 7.69
CA GLU A 62 -5.05 13.53 8.72
C GLU A 62 -4.52 12.96 10.05
N SER A 63 -4.54 11.64 10.20
CA SER A 63 -4.08 10.93 11.41
C SER A 63 -3.38 9.64 11.03
N THR A 64 -2.33 9.31 11.78
CA THR A 64 -1.58 8.05 11.69
C THR A 64 -2.03 7.03 12.72
N GLU A 65 -2.98 7.37 13.60
CA GLU A 65 -3.57 6.41 14.52
C GLU A 65 -4.14 5.22 13.74
N TYR A 66 -4.01 4.03 14.33
CA TYR A 66 -4.54 2.81 13.75
C TYR A 66 -6.07 2.84 13.68
N ASN A 67 -6.59 3.31 12.55
CA ASN A 67 -8.01 3.41 12.26
C ASN A 67 -8.27 2.96 10.80
N PRO A 68 -8.19 1.65 10.51
CA PRO A 68 -8.35 1.12 9.15
C PRO A 68 -9.63 1.59 8.44
N SER A 69 -10.74 1.70 9.17
CA SER A 69 -12.04 2.09 8.61
C SER A 69 -12.15 3.58 8.31
N GLY A 70 -11.39 4.44 9.01
CA GLY A 70 -11.45 5.89 8.88
C GLY A 70 -10.29 6.53 8.12
N ASN A 71 -9.09 5.95 8.18
CA ASN A 71 -7.90 6.52 7.52
C ASN A 71 -8.16 6.72 6.01
N CYS A 72 -7.79 7.90 5.51
CA CYS A 72 -8.04 8.32 4.12
C CYS A 72 -9.51 8.12 3.66
N ASN A 73 -10.47 8.53 4.50
CA ASN A 73 -11.91 8.37 4.26
C ASN A 73 -12.34 6.89 4.02
N GLY A 74 -11.62 5.95 4.62
CA GLY A 74 -11.87 4.51 4.48
C GLY A 74 -11.40 3.91 3.16
N ASN A 75 -10.66 4.65 2.32
CA ASN A 75 -10.21 4.14 1.01
C ASN A 75 -9.30 2.91 1.12
N PHE A 76 -8.58 2.74 2.23
CA PHE A 76 -7.74 1.56 2.45
C PHE A 76 -8.52 0.27 2.69
N MET A 77 -9.79 0.36 3.10
CA MET A 77 -10.66 -0.78 3.44
C MET A 77 -11.92 -0.86 2.57
N SER A 78 -12.17 0.14 1.72
CA SER A 78 -13.29 0.17 0.81
C SER A 78 -13.12 -0.88 -0.29
N TYR A 79 -14.08 -1.77 -0.49
CA TYR A 79 -14.04 -2.79 -1.55
C TYR A 79 -13.76 -2.21 -2.95
N LYS A 80 -14.12 -0.95 -3.19
CA LYS A 80 -13.94 -0.26 -4.48
C LYS A 80 -12.49 0.20 -4.71
N PHE A 81 -11.77 0.51 -3.63
CA PHE A 81 -10.48 1.21 -3.70
C PHE A 81 -9.34 0.45 -3.01
N GLN A 82 -9.65 -0.53 -2.17
CA GLN A 82 -8.70 -1.31 -1.37
C GLN A 82 -7.61 -1.94 -2.23
N VAL A 83 -7.97 -2.52 -3.38
CA VAL A 83 -7.02 -3.17 -4.30
C VAL A 83 -6.11 -2.18 -5.05
N ASN A 84 -6.46 -0.90 -5.04
CA ASN A 84 -5.74 0.18 -5.73
C ASN A 84 -4.90 1.04 -4.78
N ASN A 85 -4.80 0.64 -3.51
CA ASN A 85 -3.94 1.29 -2.54
C ASN A 85 -3.10 0.18 -1.92
N ASN A 86 -1.78 0.24 -2.01
CA ASN A 86 -0.90 -0.83 -1.53
C ASN A 86 -0.21 -0.49 -0.20
N CYS A 87 0.80 -1.28 0.19
CA CYS A 87 1.66 -1.04 1.34
C CYS A 87 2.28 0.37 1.34
N TYR A 88 2.68 0.88 0.17
CA TYR A 88 3.29 2.20 0.04
C TYR A 88 2.27 3.32 0.25
N ASN A 89 1.08 3.19 -0.34
CA ASN A 89 -0.04 4.11 -0.09
C ASN A 89 -0.43 4.16 1.39
N TYR A 90 -0.57 2.99 2.02
CA TYR A 90 -0.96 2.89 3.41
C TYR A 90 0.09 3.49 4.33
N SER A 91 1.35 3.09 4.16
CA SER A 91 2.46 3.54 5.01
C SER A 91 2.68 5.03 4.93
N THR A 92 2.55 5.63 3.74
CA THR A 92 2.64 7.09 3.57
C THR A 92 1.38 7.85 4.00
N ASN A 93 0.32 7.15 4.40
CA ASN A 93 -0.99 7.72 4.72
C ASN A 93 -1.61 8.53 3.56
N VAL A 94 -1.43 8.05 2.33
CA VAL A 94 -1.95 8.69 1.12
C VAL A 94 -2.60 7.64 0.22
N ALA A 95 -3.94 7.64 0.17
CA ALA A 95 -4.71 6.80 -0.72
C ALA A 95 -4.79 7.44 -2.11
N THR A 96 -3.85 7.13 -3.00
CA THR A 96 -3.83 7.65 -4.38
C THR A 96 -4.87 6.98 -5.27
N ASN A 97 -5.35 5.79 -4.89
CA ASN A 97 -6.23 4.94 -5.69
C ASN A 97 -5.64 4.59 -7.06
N SER A 98 -4.32 4.38 -7.14
CA SER A 98 -3.55 4.12 -8.36
C SER A 98 -2.47 3.04 -8.21
N PHE A 99 -2.40 2.37 -7.06
CA PHE A 99 -1.36 1.42 -6.68
C PHE A 99 0.03 2.06 -6.77
N ALA A 100 0.33 2.92 -5.80
CA ALA A 100 1.48 3.81 -5.91
C ALA A 100 2.81 3.07 -5.90
N GLN A 101 3.79 3.60 -6.64
CA GLN A 101 5.16 3.09 -6.64
C GLN A 101 6.15 4.21 -6.31
N PRO A 102 7.18 3.93 -5.50
CA PRO A 102 8.26 4.87 -5.22
C PRO A 102 8.86 5.46 -6.50
N GLY A 103 8.99 6.77 -6.54
CA GLY A 103 9.61 7.54 -7.61
C GLY A 103 8.75 7.70 -8.87
N ARG A 104 7.57 7.07 -8.96
CA ARG A 104 6.79 7.06 -10.19
C ARG A 104 6.29 8.45 -10.57
N MET A 105 5.76 9.22 -9.62
CA MET A 105 5.24 10.57 -9.86
C MET A 105 6.37 11.58 -10.16
N THR A 106 7.59 11.25 -9.77
CA THR A 106 8.76 12.15 -9.83
C THR A 106 9.74 11.77 -10.94
N GLY A 107 9.39 10.80 -11.78
CA GLY A 107 10.16 10.40 -12.97
C GLY A 107 11.33 9.47 -12.67
N LYS A 108 11.33 8.82 -11.51
CA LYS A 108 12.30 7.79 -11.10
C LYS A 108 11.61 6.45 -10.79
N PRO A 109 10.80 5.89 -11.71
CA PRO A 109 10.16 4.61 -11.46
C PRO A 109 11.19 3.50 -11.29
N LEU A 110 10.89 2.54 -10.41
CA LEU A 110 11.70 1.34 -10.23
C LEU A 110 11.88 0.61 -11.56
N GLN A 111 13.14 0.34 -11.91
CA GLN A 111 13.49 -0.39 -13.13
C GLN A 111 13.52 -1.90 -12.86
N LYS A 112 13.49 -2.71 -13.93
CA LYS A 112 13.65 -4.16 -13.79
C LYS A 112 14.99 -4.48 -13.08
N GLY A 113 14.94 -5.35 -12.07
CA GLY A 113 16.12 -5.73 -11.29
C GLY A 113 16.55 -4.67 -10.28
N TRP A 114 15.60 -3.84 -9.83
CA TRP A 114 15.81 -2.85 -8.77
C TRP A 114 16.34 -3.50 -7.48
N THR A 115 16.99 -2.67 -6.65
CA THR A 115 17.53 -3.00 -5.34
C THR A 115 16.78 -2.26 -4.23
N GLY A 116 16.95 -2.68 -2.97
CA GLY A 116 16.38 -1.94 -1.84
C GLY A 116 16.79 -0.45 -1.82
N GLN A 117 17.98 -0.12 -2.31
CA GLN A 117 18.42 1.27 -2.43
C GLN A 117 17.64 2.04 -3.50
N ASP A 118 17.27 1.41 -4.62
CA ASP A 118 16.43 2.05 -5.64
C ASP A 118 15.04 2.40 -5.10
N VAL A 119 14.50 1.55 -4.20
CA VAL A 119 13.24 1.82 -3.48
C VAL A 119 13.38 3.03 -2.57
N VAL A 120 14.48 3.12 -1.82
CA VAL A 120 14.79 4.30 -1.00
C VAL A 120 14.94 5.55 -1.85
N ASP A 121 15.69 5.49 -2.96
CA ASP A 121 15.94 6.63 -3.83
C ASP A 121 14.66 7.15 -4.50
N GLY A 122 13.77 6.22 -4.90
CA GLY A 122 12.43 6.54 -5.40
C GLY A 122 11.59 7.22 -4.32
N ALA A 123 11.53 6.65 -3.12
CA ALA A 123 10.77 7.21 -2.01
C ALA A 123 11.29 8.58 -1.56
N VAL A 124 12.62 8.78 -1.55
CA VAL A 124 13.24 10.09 -1.30
C VAL A 124 12.85 11.10 -2.37
N SER A 125 12.81 10.68 -3.65
CA SER A 125 12.39 11.59 -4.71
C SER A 125 10.95 12.04 -4.59
N ASP A 126 10.07 11.19 -4.03
CA ASP A 126 8.68 11.52 -3.74
C ASP A 126 8.53 12.44 -2.51
N GLY A 127 9.55 12.56 -1.67
CA GLY A 127 9.62 13.48 -0.54
C GLY A 127 9.84 12.83 0.83
N LEU A 128 10.01 11.51 0.91
CA LEU A 128 10.38 10.85 2.17
C LEU A 128 11.82 11.19 2.54
N ILE A 129 12.14 11.10 3.83
CA ILE A 129 13.49 11.34 4.35
C ILE A 129 14.06 10.01 4.85
N TYR A 130 15.23 9.64 4.33
CA TYR A 130 15.95 8.44 4.78
C TYR A 130 16.50 8.64 6.20
N LEU A 131 16.15 7.75 7.12
CA LEU A 131 16.63 7.82 8.51
C LEU A 131 17.76 6.84 8.81
N GLY A 132 18.02 5.88 7.92
CA GLY A 132 19.02 4.84 8.15
C GLY A 132 18.42 3.48 8.44
N ASN A 133 19.29 2.52 8.71
CA ASN A 133 18.94 1.14 9.05
C ASN A 133 19.27 0.78 10.50
N SER A 134 19.73 1.74 11.31
CA SER A 134 20.00 1.54 12.72
C SER A 134 18.71 1.67 13.53
N ASP A 135 18.65 0.96 14.65
CA ASP A 135 17.53 1.08 15.58
C ASP A 135 17.53 2.45 16.24
N PHE A 136 16.34 2.96 16.51
CA PHE A 136 16.14 4.20 17.25
C PHE A 136 15.72 3.89 18.69
N THR A 137 16.13 4.74 19.62
CA THR A 137 15.46 4.83 20.92
C THR A 137 14.15 5.60 20.77
N GLN A 138 13.23 5.42 21.72
CA GLN A 138 12.00 6.23 21.76
C GLN A 138 12.29 7.74 21.79
N GLU A 139 13.37 8.14 22.47
CA GLU A 139 13.83 9.54 22.53
C GLU A 139 14.29 10.05 21.17
N ASP A 140 15.02 9.24 20.39
CA ASP A 140 15.43 9.61 19.03
C ASP A 140 14.22 9.83 18.12
N ILE A 141 13.22 8.95 18.22
CA ILE A 141 11.99 9.01 17.42
C ILE A 141 11.16 10.23 17.82
N GLN A 142 10.99 10.48 19.12
CA GLN A 142 10.24 11.65 19.62
C GLN A 142 10.89 12.95 19.17
N LYS A 143 12.22 13.03 19.21
CA LYS A 143 12.95 14.19 18.70
C LYS A 143 12.74 14.36 17.20
N GLN A 144 12.88 13.30 16.41
CA GLN A 144 12.72 13.34 14.95
C GLN A 144 11.31 13.81 14.56
N VAL A 145 10.26 13.25 15.19
CA VAL A 145 8.87 13.61 14.91
C VAL A 145 8.56 15.04 15.36
N ALA A 146 9.03 15.46 16.54
CA ALA A 146 8.83 16.82 17.03
C ALA A 146 9.53 17.88 16.15
N GLU A 147 10.67 17.55 15.55
CA GLU A 147 11.42 18.47 14.67
C GLU A 147 10.85 18.53 13.25
N MET A 148 10.25 17.44 12.75
CA MET A 148 9.95 17.30 11.32
C MET A 148 8.47 17.27 10.96
N ASP A 149 7.57 17.09 11.94
CA ASP A 149 6.11 16.98 11.79
C ASP A 149 5.69 15.93 10.73
N GLY A 150 5.21 14.76 11.18
CA GLY A 150 4.95 13.61 10.30
C GLY A 150 5.10 12.28 11.04
N HIS A 151 5.43 11.22 10.31
CA HIS A 151 5.50 9.88 10.89
C HIS A 151 6.60 9.01 10.28
N ILE A 152 6.93 7.92 10.99
CA ILE A 152 7.97 6.97 10.58
C ILE A 152 7.34 5.77 9.90
N VAL A 153 8.04 5.28 8.88
CA VAL A 153 7.75 4.03 8.18
C VAL A 153 8.99 3.14 8.15
N ALA A 154 8.78 1.84 8.03
CA ALA A 154 9.83 0.86 7.85
C ALA A 154 9.70 0.20 6.47
N LEU A 155 10.83 0.05 5.80
CA LEU A 155 10.98 -0.63 4.52
C LEU A 155 11.58 -2.02 4.76
N MET A 156 10.92 -3.02 4.22
CA MET A 156 11.40 -4.40 4.14
C MET A 156 11.56 -4.79 2.67
N ILE A 157 12.58 -5.57 2.35
CA ILE A 157 12.92 -5.98 0.99
C ILE A 157 12.99 -7.50 0.92
N SER A 158 12.27 -8.06 -0.04
CA SER A 158 12.49 -9.42 -0.50
C SER A 158 13.34 -9.36 -1.77
N THR A 159 14.56 -9.88 -1.70
CA THR A 159 15.45 -9.90 -2.86
C THR A 159 14.96 -10.90 -3.91
N PRO A 160 15.23 -10.67 -5.21
CA PRO A 160 14.89 -11.61 -6.26
C PRO A 160 15.50 -13.00 -6.01
N ASP A 161 14.73 -14.04 -6.30
CA ASP A 161 15.19 -15.44 -6.26
C ASP A 161 14.85 -16.15 -7.57
N ALA A 162 15.89 -16.34 -8.39
CA ALA A 162 15.76 -17.00 -9.69
C ALA A 162 15.44 -18.50 -9.59
N ALA A 163 15.67 -19.16 -8.45
CA ALA A 163 15.35 -20.57 -8.28
C ALA A 163 13.84 -20.82 -8.27
N VAL A 164 13.06 -19.82 -7.88
CA VAL A 164 11.59 -19.87 -7.77
C VAL A 164 10.88 -18.85 -8.67
N ASP A 165 11.61 -18.26 -9.64
CA ASP A 165 11.12 -17.19 -10.54
C ASP A 165 10.52 -15.97 -9.78
N TRP A 166 11.07 -15.67 -8.60
CA TRP A 166 10.66 -14.53 -7.80
C TRP A 166 11.40 -13.26 -8.25
N PRO A 167 10.68 -12.22 -8.71
CA PRO A 167 11.30 -11.02 -9.26
C PRO A 167 11.86 -10.06 -8.21
N GLY A 168 11.63 -10.33 -6.92
CA GLY A 168 11.85 -9.40 -5.81
C GLY A 168 10.61 -8.55 -5.54
N ASP A 169 10.45 -8.15 -4.28
CA ASP A 169 9.34 -7.29 -3.83
C ASP A 169 9.75 -6.47 -2.61
N TYR A 170 8.99 -5.42 -2.30
CA TYR A 170 9.19 -4.58 -1.13
C TYR A 170 7.90 -4.47 -0.32
N HIS A 171 8.05 -4.26 0.98
CA HIS A 171 6.94 -4.09 1.89
C HIS A 171 7.17 -2.90 2.81
N TRP A 172 6.09 -2.27 3.26
CA TRP A 172 6.14 -1.11 4.13
C TRP A 172 5.24 -1.29 5.34
N ALA A 173 5.74 -0.88 6.51
CA ALA A 173 4.97 -0.75 7.74
C ALA A 173 4.97 0.71 8.20
N ARG A 174 3.87 1.14 8.83
CA ARG A 174 3.68 2.48 9.40
C ARG A 174 3.75 2.40 10.92
N MET A 175 4.43 3.36 11.55
CA MET A 175 4.27 3.59 12.99
C MET A 175 2.98 4.37 13.21
N ASP A 176 2.05 3.79 13.98
CA ASP A 176 0.76 4.41 14.27
C ASP A 176 0.78 5.27 15.52
N ASP A 177 1.59 4.87 16.50
CA ASP A 177 1.69 5.52 17.80
C ASP A 177 3.14 5.46 18.31
N ILE A 178 3.69 6.64 18.59
CA ILE A 178 5.06 6.84 19.07
C ILE A 178 5.27 6.45 20.53
N ASP A 179 4.22 6.56 21.36
CA ASP A 179 4.30 6.31 22.79
C ASP A 179 4.21 4.81 23.07
N THR A 180 3.35 4.10 22.33
CA THR A 180 3.23 2.64 22.42
C THR A 180 4.11 1.89 21.42
N LEU A 181 4.75 2.61 20.49
CA LEU A 181 5.52 2.07 19.38
C LEU A 181 4.73 1.02 18.58
N GLN A 182 3.43 1.22 18.40
CA GLN A 182 2.60 0.32 17.61
C GLN A 182 2.78 0.56 16.12
N TRP A 183 2.75 -0.54 15.35
CA TRP A 183 2.88 -0.50 13.90
C TRP A 183 1.76 -1.27 13.23
N SER A 184 1.52 -0.91 11.98
CA SER A 184 0.59 -1.60 11.10
C SER A 184 1.09 -1.63 9.67
N GLN A 185 0.46 -2.49 8.88
CA GLN A 185 0.83 -2.78 7.51
C GLN A 185 -0.39 -3.10 6.66
N LYS A 186 -0.15 -3.13 5.35
CA LYS A 186 -1.11 -3.62 4.37
C LYS A 186 -0.38 -4.45 3.33
N ASP A 187 -0.79 -5.69 3.12
CA ASP A 187 -0.19 -6.57 2.13
C ASP A 187 -0.80 -6.35 0.74
N GLY A 188 -0.14 -5.54 -0.09
CA GLY A 188 -0.66 -5.20 -1.42
C GLY A 188 -2.12 -4.72 -1.35
N GLY A 189 -3.02 -5.47 -2.00
CA GLY A 189 -4.45 -5.19 -2.03
C GLY A 189 -5.27 -5.72 -0.83
N ASP A 190 -4.67 -6.40 0.14
CA ASP A 190 -5.37 -7.02 1.28
C ASP A 190 -5.75 -6.03 2.39
N GLN A 191 -6.46 -6.49 3.42
CA GLN A 191 -6.89 -5.64 4.51
C GLN A 191 -5.71 -5.07 5.31
N VAL A 192 -5.88 -3.84 5.81
CA VAL A 192 -4.95 -3.26 6.78
C VAL A 192 -4.97 -4.06 8.08
N THR A 193 -3.80 -4.31 8.66
CA THR A 193 -3.65 -5.06 9.90
C THR A 193 -2.49 -4.53 10.74
N ASN A 194 -2.57 -4.66 12.06
CA ASN A 194 -1.46 -4.42 12.98
C ASN A 194 -0.68 -5.70 13.33
N PHE A 195 -0.85 -6.75 12.52
CA PHE A 195 -0.16 -8.03 12.65
C PHE A 195 0.90 -8.22 11.55
N ASP A 196 1.96 -8.94 11.92
CA ASP A 196 2.95 -9.51 11.00
C ASP A 196 2.35 -10.70 10.23
N PHE A 197 3.12 -11.31 9.32
CA PHE A 197 2.63 -12.42 8.49
C PHE A 197 2.43 -13.74 9.26
N ALA A 198 2.88 -13.82 10.51
CA ALA A 198 2.57 -14.92 11.41
C ALA A 198 1.35 -14.65 12.31
N GLY A 199 0.73 -13.47 12.20
CA GLY A 199 -0.42 -13.07 13.02
C GLY A 199 -0.05 -12.50 14.39
N HIS A 200 1.21 -12.16 14.63
CA HIS A 200 1.65 -11.51 15.86
C HIS A 200 1.61 -9.99 15.73
N SER A 201 1.24 -9.28 16.80
CA SER A 201 1.21 -7.81 16.78
C SER A 201 2.58 -7.22 16.48
N ILE A 202 2.64 -6.22 15.60
CA ILE A 202 3.87 -5.50 15.29
C ILE A 202 4.03 -4.37 16.31
N VAL A 203 4.73 -4.66 17.40
CA VAL A 203 5.00 -3.69 18.47
C VAL A 203 6.48 -3.43 18.54
N GLY A 204 6.89 -2.17 18.56
CA GLY A 204 8.27 -1.72 18.60
C GLY A 204 9.01 -2.15 19.87
N PRO A 205 10.33 -1.88 19.95
CA PRO A 205 11.11 -2.30 21.10
C PRO A 205 10.70 -1.51 22.36
N ILE A 206 10.12 -2.19 23.36
CA ILE A 206 9.85 -1.61 24.69
C ILE A 206 11.18 -1.42 25.45
N PHE A 207 11.92 -0.33 25.22
CA PHE A 207 13.19 -0.05 25.92
C PHE A 207 12.96 0.30 27.40
N THR A 208 12.93 -0.71 28.27
CA THR A 208 13.04 -0.53 29.74
C THR A 208 14.51 -0.40 30.18
N GLY A 209 15.19 0.65 29.73
CA GLY A 209 16.30 1.28 30.46
C GLY A 209 17.61 0.49 30.72
N THR A 210 17.82 -0.74 30.25
CA THR A 210 19.13 -1.42 30.36
C THR A 210 19.52 -2.16 29.09
N LYS A 211 20.78 -2.02 28.67
CA LYS A 211 21.37 -2.57 27.43
C LYS A 211 21.32 -4.10 27.38
N THR A 212 20.20 -4.68 26.95
CA THR A 212 20.03 -6.02 26.32
C THR A 212 18.56 -6.12 25.89
N PRO A 213 18.26 -6.46 24.62
CA PRO A 213 17.32 -5.67 23.84
C PRO A 213 15.85 -5.98 24.13
N PRO A 214 14.95 -4.99 24.08
CA PRO A 214 13.58 -5.27 23.72
C PRO A 214 13.54 -5.63 22.24
N ILE A 215 13.09 -6.86 21.95
CA ILE A 215 12.90 -7.37 20.60
C ILE A 215 11.48 -6.98 20.19
N GLY A 216 11.33 -5.95 19.36
CA GLY A 216 10.04 -5.55 18.78
C GLY A 216 10.19 -4.72 17.50
N GLY A 217 9.10 -4.61 16.75
CA GLY A 217 8.94 -3.71 15.61
C GLY A 217 9.20 -4.39 14.28
N PRO A 218 9.17 -3.63 13.17
CA PRO A 218 9.37 -4.18 11.84
C PRO A 218 10.72 -4.89 11.63
N ARG A 219 11.75 -4.58 12.42
CA ARG A 219 13.05 -5.28 12.30
C ARG A 219 13.01 -6.76 12.69
N VAL A 220 12.14 -7.13 13.62
CA VAL A 220 12.12 -8.49 14.22
C VAL A 220 10.78 -9.20 14.09
N ALA A 221 9.78 -8.52 13.52
CA ALA A 221 8.51 -9.10 13.13
C ALA A 221 8.69 -10.16 12.03
N ASN A 222 7.75 -11.10 11.94
CA ASN A 222 7.77 -12.13 10.91
C ASN A 222 7.22 -11.58 9.59
N TRP A 223 8.11 -11.39 8.62
CA TRP A 223 7.76 -11.03 7.26
C TRP A 223 7.97 -12.19 6.28
N THR A 224 7.64 -13.40 6.70
CA THR A 224 7.67 -14.58 5.82
C THR A 224 6.26 -14.94 5.41
N VAL A 225 6.03 -14.97 4.11
CA VAL A 225 4.73 -15.26 3.51
C VAL A 225 4.84 -16.47 2.59
N ASN A 226 3.81 -17.30 2.59
CA ASN A 226 3.63 -18.36 1.61
C ASN A 226 2.83 -17.80 0.42
N GLN A 227 3.48 -17.65 -0.73
CA GLN A 227 2.87 -17.17 -1.98
C GLN A 227 2.08 -18.26 -2.72
N GLY A 228 2.09 -19.49 -2.19
CA GLY A 228 1.48 -20.66 -2.82
C GLY A 228 2.27 -21.15 -4.03
N PRO A 229 1.68 -22.05 -4.83
CA PRO A 229 2.32 -22.61 -6.02
C PRO A 229 2.32 -21.60 -7.17
N MET A 230 3.31 -20.71 -7.17
CA MET A 230 3.47 -19.66 -8.18
C MET A 230 4.15 -20.19 -9.47
N ILE A 231 4.88 -21.30 -9.37
CA ILE A 231 5.68 -21.84 -10.48
C ILE A 231 4.82 -22.80 -11.30
N LYS A 232 4.56 -22.45 -12.56
CA LYS A 232 3.79 -23.28 -13.47
C LYS A 232 4.39 -24.69 -13.60
N GLY A 233 3.63 -25.70 -13.19
CA GLY A 233 4.04 -27.11 -13.26
C GLY A 233 4.77 -27.62 -12.02
N SER A 234 4.89 -26.80 -10.98
CA SER A 234 5.27 -27.22 -9.62
C SER A 234 4.04 -27.16 -8.71
N GLU A 235 3.92 -28.11 -7.79
CA GLU A 235 2.98 -28.05 -6.67
C GLU A 235 3.63 -27.46 -5.41
N ASP A 236 4.93 -27.19 -5.45
CA ASP A 236 5.65 -26.64 -4.32
C ASP A 236 5.27 -25.18 -4.09
N ASP A 237 5.01 -24.86 -2.83
CA ASP A 237 4.76 -23.51 -2.37
C ASP A 237 6.04 -22.67 -2.44
N VAL A 238 5.90 -21.44 -2.95
CA VAL A 238 6.98 -20.44 -2.90
C VAL A 238 6.86 -19.67 -1.59
N VAL A 239 7.84 -19.87 -0.70
CA VAL A 239 7.93 -19.13 0.55
C VAL A 239 8.92 -17.99 0.39
N VAL A 240 8.45 -16.77 0.68
CA VAL A 240 9.23 -15.54 0.51
C VAL A 240 9.38 -14.85 1.86
N SER A 241 10.61 -14.44 2.18
CA SER A 241 10.87 -13.60 3.34
C SER A 241 11.28 -12.19 2.91
N TYR A 242 10.81 -11.19 3.65
CA TYR A 242 11.27 -9.81 3.54
C TYR A 242 12.21 -9.51 4.70
N GLU A 243 13.36 -8.93 4.39
CA GLU A 243 14.33 -8.49 5.39
C GLU A 243 14.17 -6.99 5.64
N PHE A 244 14.31 -6.58 6.90
CA PHE A 244 14.34 -5.16 7.24
C PHE A 244 15.49 -4.45 6.54
N PHE A 245 15.17 -3.36 5.85
CA PHE A 245 16.14 -2.59 5.07
C PHE A 245 16.43 -1.22 5.71
N ALA A 246 15.40 -0.42 5.98
CA ALA A 246 15.58 0.93 6.50
C ALA A 246 14.32 1.48 7.17
N TYR A 247 14.52 2.49 8.00
CA TYR A 247 13.49 3.41 8.42
C TYR A 247 13.52 4.68 7.56
N MET A 248 12.34 5.24 7.32
CA MET A 248 12.16 6.50 6.61
C MET A 248 11.10 7.35 7.31
N PHE A 249 11.11 8.64 7.05
CA PHE A 249 10.15 9.60 7.57
C PHE A 249 9.28 10.16 6.45
N VAL A 250 7.99 10.33 6.74
CA VAL A 250 6.98 10.91 5.85
C VAL A 250 6.58 12.27 6.42
N PRO A 251 6.97 13.40 5.78
CA PRO A 251 6.60 14.72 6.26
C PRO A 251 5.11 15.04 6.10
N ALA A 252 4.52 15.68 7.12
CA ALA A 252 3.15 16.21 7.08
C ALA A 252 3.00 17.36 6.06
N SER A 253 4.10 18.02 5.69
CA SER A 253 4.13 19.00 4.59
C SER A 253 3.75 18.41 3.23
N GLY A 254 3.73 17.07 3.11
CA GLY A 254 3.22 16.33 1.97
C GLY A 254 4.31 15.70 1.11
N ILE A 255 3.90 14.70 0.35
CA ILE A 255 4.73 13.94 -0.59
C ILE A 255 4.05 13.88 -1.97
N LYS A 256 4.77 13.44 -2.99
CA LYS A 256 4.27 13.32 -4.37
C LYS A 256 4.38 11.87 -4.82
N ILE A 257 3.31 11.10 -4.65
CA ILE A 257 3.26 9.69 -5.03
C ILE A 257 2.11 9.41 -5.99
N ILE A 258 2.25 8.35 -6.81
CA ILE A 258 1.19 7.81 -7.67
C ILE A 258 1.45 6.36 -8.09
#